data_AF-A0AAU3K303-F1
#
_entry.id   AF-A0AAU3K303-F1
#
_cell.length_a   1.000
_cell.length_b   1.000
_cell.length_c   1.000
_cell.angle_alpha   90.00
_cell.angle_beta   90.00
_cell.angle_gamma   90.00
#
_symmetry.space_group_name_H-M   'P 1'
#
loop_
_entity.id
_entity.type
_entity.pdbx_description
1 polymer ?
#
loop_
_entity_poly.entity_id
_entity_poly.type
_entity_poly.pdbx_seq_one_letter_code
_entity_poly.pdbx_strand_id
1 'polypeptide(L)'
;MSHLPGRPPSPPSRDQLAPLLAAFEGRPAVVGGVAKDPVNEPMIRHWCEALGDTSAAYSGPDAVAPPAMLQVWTMGGLSGNPGRSAAYEELLDLLDGVGCTSVVATDCEQEYLRPLRPGDRVAFDSVVESVSGPKTTKLGTGYFVTTRTDVRVDGEPVGTHRFRILKYAPVRAYAPSRAPESTEPPEGQKKPTATRPRPVINRDNAGFWDGVERRRLLIQRCLGCRTLRFPWLPGCNACGNGEWDTVEASGEGTVFSYVVLHHPPFPAFDPPYAVGLIELAEGVRIVSNVVGVPYDKVRIGMPVRLEFVRYEEGQPELPVFRGDLPAEVGG
;
A
#
# COMPACT_ATOMS: atom_id res chain seq x y z
N MET A 1 45.66 11.72 -25.64
CA MET A 1 44.53 12.64 -25.39
C MET A 1 43.39 11.80 -24.84
N SER A 2 43.31 11.67 -23.52
CA SER A 2 42.27 10.87 -22.87
C SER A 2 40.99 11.68 -22.77
N HIS A 3 39.96 11.26 -23.49
CA HIS A 3 38.61 11.80 -23.37
C HIS A 3 38.04 11.41 -22.01
N LEU A 4 37.91 12.38 -21.11
CA LEU A 4 37.06 12.26 -19.93
C LEU A 4 35.59 12.27 -20.40
N PRO A 5 34.74 11.35 -19.92
CA PRO A 5 33.31 11.40 -20.21
C PRO A 5 32.71 12.67 -19.59
N GLY A 6 32.00 13.43 -20.43
CA GLY A 6 31.37 14.69 -20.02
C GLY A 6 30.41 14.49 -18.85
N ARG A 7 30.47 15.43 -17.90
CA ARG A 7 29.52 15.51 -16.78
C ARG A 7 28.09 15.52 -17.34
N PRO A 8 27.16 14.69 -16.82
CA PRO A 8 25.77 14.74 -17.26
C PRO A 8 25.21 16.16 -17.04
N PRO A 9 24.35 16.65 -17.95
CA PRO A 9 23.78 17.98 -17.83
C PRO A 9 23.05 18.12 -16.49
N SER A 10 23.25 19.25 -15.81
CA SER A 10 22.51 19.59 -14.60
C SER A 10 21.00 19.58 -14.91
N PRO A 11 20.15 19.07 -14.00
CA PRO A 11 18.71 19.06 -14.22
C PRO A 11 18.18 20.49 -14.45
N PRO A 12 17.18 20.66 -15.32
CA PRO A 12 16.61 21.97 -15.62
C PRO A 12 16.06 22.64 -14.36
N SER A 13 16.21 23.96 -14.28
CA SER A 13 15.61 24.73 -13.18
C SER A 13 14.07 24.66 -13.23
N ARG A 14 13.39 24.93 -12.11
CA ARG A 14 11.92 24.87 -12.05
C ARG A 14 11.23 25.76 -13.10
N ASP A 15 11.83 26.89 -13.44
CA ASP A 15 11.31 27.83 -14.44
C ASP A 15 11.50 27.33 -15.88
N GLN A 16 12.51 26.50 -16.12
CA GLN A 16 12.73 25.84 -17.41
C GLN A 16 11.82 24.60 -17.58
N LEU A 17 11.32 24.05 -16.48
CA LEU A 17 10.54 22.81 -16.49
C LEU A 17 9.10 23.02 -16.98
N ALA A 18 8.46 24.15 -16.64
CA ALA A 18 7.07 24.42 -16.99
C ALA A 18 6.79 24.34 -18.51
N PRO A 19 7.53 25.02 -19.41
CA PRO A 19 7.30 24.91 -20.85
C PRO A 19 7.63 23.52 -21.41
N LEU A 20 8.60 22.80 -20.83
CA LEU A 20 8.93 21.43 -21.22
C LEU A 20 7.79 20.46 -20.89
N LEU A 21 7.18 20.59 -19.70
CA LEU A 21 6.07 19.76 -19.28
C LEU A 21 4.80 20.02 -20.11
N ALA A 22 4.53 21.28 -20.44
CA ALA A 22 3.39 21.65 -21.29
C ALA A 22 3.49 21.03 -22.70
N ALA A 23 4.70 20.80 -23.22
CA ALA A 23 4.89 20.14 -24.52
C ALA A 23 4.47 18.67 -24.54
N PHE A 24 4.22 18.04 -23.38
CA PHE A 24 3.68 16.69 -23.30
C PHE A 24 2.15 16.63 -23.37
N GLU A 25 1.45 17.75 -23.14
CA GLU A 25 -0.01 17.78 -23.25
C GLU A 25 -0.45 17.45 -24.68
N GLY A 26 -1.43 16.55 -24.80
CA GLY A 26 -1.90 16.01 -26.08
C GLY A 26 -1.01 14.91 -26.67
N ARG A 27 0.19 14.63 -26.12
CA ARG A 27 1.03 13.52 -26.59
C ARG A 27 0.44 12.17 -26.13
N PRO A 28 0.54 11.11 -26.94
CA PRO A 28 0.08 9.79 -26.55
C PRO A 28 0.86 9.28 -25.33
N ALA A 29 0.17 8.65 -24.38
CA ALA A 29 0.73 7.91 -23.27
C ALA A 29 0.74 6.39 -23.51
N VAL A 30 -0.25 5.90 -24.26
CA VAL A 30 -0.31 4.52 -24.78
C VAL A 30 -0.88 4.61 -26.20
N VAL A 31 -0.30 3.86 -27.13
CA VAL A 31 -0.81 3.77 -28.51
C VAL A 31 -1.05 2.31 -28.86
N GLY A 32 -2.24 1.99 -29.36
CA GLY A 32 -2.60 0.63 -29.78
C GLY A 32 -2.57 -0.38 -28.65
N GLY A 33 -2.89 0.04 -27.42
CA GLY A 33 -2.96 -0.85 -26.27
C GLY A 33 -4.05 -1.91 -26.47
N VAL A 34 -3.73 -3.16 -26.13
CA VAL A 34 -4.69 -4.28 -26.15
C VAL A 34 -4.62 -4.98 -24.80
N ALA A 35 -5.79 -5.31 -24.24
CA ALA A 35 -5.89 -6.09 -23.03
C ALA A 35 -5.21 -7.46 -23.23
N LYS A 36 -4.52 -7.92 -22.19
CA LYS A 36 -3.77 -9.18 -22.23
C LYS A 36 -4.70 -10.38 -22.44
N ASP A 37 -5.84 -10.32 -21.79
CA ASP A 37 -6.89 -11.32 -21.85
C ASP A 37 -8.16 -10.64 -22.35
N PRO A 38 -9.03 -11.36 -23.10
CA PRO A 38 -10.40 -10.91 -23.26
C PRO A 38 -11.04 -10.76 -21.89
N VAL A 39 -12.10 -9.95 -21.80
CA VAL A 39 -12.96 -9.93 -20.62
C VAL A 39 -13.36 -11.37 -20.31
N ASN A 40 -13.16 -11.82 -19.08
CA ASN A 40 -13.32 -13.24 -18.73
C ASN A 40 -13.89 -13.43 -17.33
N GLU A 41 -14.70 -14.49 -17.19
CA GLU A 41 -15.39 -14.84 -15.95
C GLU A 41 -14.45 -15.11 -14.77
N PRO A 42 -13.29 -15.79 -14.92
CA PRO A 42 -12.37 -15.99 -13.80
C PRO A 42 -11.92 -14.69 -13.14
N MET A 43 -11.52 -13.68 -13.94
CA MET A 43 -11.12 -12.38 -13.41
C MET A 43 -12.30 -11.61 -12.80
N ILE A 44 -13.48 -11.67 -13.42
CA ILE A 44 -14.70 -11.05 -12.87
C ILE A 44 -15.03 -11.66 -11.50
N ARG A 45 -15.08 -13.00 -11.41
CA ARG A 45 -15.35 -13.71 -10.16
C ARG A 45 -14.36 -13.33 -9.06
N HIS A 46 -13.06 -13.37 -9.34
CA HIS A 46 -12.04 -13.03 -8.35
C HIS A 46 -12.11 -11.58 -7.89
N TRP A 47 -12.41 -10.65 -8.80
CA TRP A 47 -12.59 -9.24 -8.46
C TRP A 47 -13.82 -9.06 -7.55
N CYS A 48 -14.95 -9.69 -7.88
CA CYS A 48 -16.17 -9.66 -7.08
C CYS A 48 -15.96 -10.27 -5.69
N GLU A 49 -15.29 -11.42 -5.59
CA GLU A 49 -14.94 -12.05 -4.31
C GLU A 49 -14.08 -11.14 -3.43
N ALA A 50 -13.06 -10.51 -4.02
CA ALA A 50 -12.15 -9.62 -3.31
C ALA A 50 -12.84 -8.35 -2.80
N LEU A 51 -13.83 -7.84 -3.54
CA LEU A 51 -14.58 -6.63 -3.17
C LEU A 51 -15.87 -6.93 -2.39
N GLY A 52 -16.27 -8.20 -2.28
CA GLY A 52 -17.54 -8.60 -1.67
C GLY A 52 -18.77 -8.19 -2.48
N ASP A 53 -18.63 -7.97 -3.79
CA ASP A 53 -19.75 -7.65 -4.67
C ASP A 53 -20.46 -8.93 -5.12
N THR A 54 -21.73 -9.07 -4.74
CA THR A 54 -22.54 -10.27 -4.94
C THR A 54 -23.63 -10.10 -5.99
N SER A 55 -23.56 -9.04 -6.81
CA SER A 55 -24.54 -8.78 -7.86
C SER A 55 -24.65 -9.96 -8.83
N ALA A 56 -25.88 -10.43 -9.04
CA ALA A 56 -26.17 -11.54 -9.95
C ALA A 56 -25.80 -11.21 -11.42
N ALA A 57 -25.73 -9.92 -11.78
CA ALA A 57 -25.39 -9.46 -13.12
C ALA A 57 -23.97 -9.87 -13.58
N TYR A 58 -23.10 -10.25 -12.65
CA TYR A 58 -21.70 -10.60 -12.92
C TYR A 58 -21.46 -12.11 -13.05
N SER A 59 -22.54 -12.90 -13.11
CA SER A 59 -22.48 -14.37 -13.13
C SER A 59 -23.50 -14.96 -14.11
N GLY A 60 -23.20 -16.16 -14.62
CA GLY A 60 -24.09 -16.89 -15.54
C GLY A 60 -23.91 -16.50 -17.01
N PRO A 61 -24.75 -17.05 -17.91
CA PRO A 61 -24.55 -16.95 -19.37
C PRO A 61 -24.59 -15.52 -19.92
N ASP A 62 -25.34 -14.62 -19.27
CA ASP A 62 -25.50 -13.23 -19.69
C ASP A 62 -24.64 -12.26 -18.88
N ALA A 63 -23.62 -12.78 -18.18
CA ALA A 63 -22.75 -12.01 -17.31
C ALA A 63 -22.17 -10.79 -18.02
N VAL A 64 -22.11 -9.69 -17.28
CA VAL A 64 -21.35 -8.49 -17.65
C VAL A 64 -20.18 -8.34 -16.69
N ALA A 65 -19.10 -7.69 -17.13
CA ALA A 65 -18.08 -7.26 -16.19
C ALA A 65 -18.62 -6.10 -15.34
N PRO A 66 -18.33 -6.08 -14.02
CA PRO A 66 -18.54 -4.89 -13.20
C PRO A 66 -17.95 -3.66 -13.90
N PRO A 67 -18.71 -2.54 -14.06
CA PRO A 67 -18.21 -1.37 -14.78
C PRO A 67 -16.87 -0.84 -14.22
N ALA A 68 -16.70 -0.89 -12.90
CA ALA A 68 -15.46 -0.49 -12.21
C ALA A 68 -14.23 -1.35 -12.57
N MET A 69 -14.40 -2.48 -13.27
CA MET A 69 -13.29 -3.25 -13.83
C MET A 69 -12.74 -2.65 -15.14
N LEU A 70 -13.27 -1.54 -15.66
CA LEU A 70 -12.82 -0.94 -16.93
C LEU A 70 -11.29 -0.79 -17.01
N GLN A 71 -10.67 -0.27 -15.93
CA GLN A 71 -9.21 -0.13 -15.86
C GLN A 71 -8.48 -1.48 -15.68
N VAL A 72 -9.09 -2.47 -15.03
CA VAL A 72 -8.45 -3.78 -14.76
C VAL A 72 -8.00 -4.43 -16.07
N TRP A 73 -8.81 -4.31 -17.12
CA TRP A 73 -8.50 -4.87 -18.45
C TRP A 73 -7.35 -4.14 -19.17
N THR A 74 -7.06 -2.89 -18.81
CA THR A 74 -5.99 -2.08 -19.42
C THR A 74 -4.70 -2.05 -18.60
N MET A 75 -4.66 -2.75 -17.46
CA MET A 75 -3.49 -2.79 -16.58
C MET A 75 -2.33 -3.59 -17.19
N GLY A 76 -1.12 -3.03 -17.07
CA GLY A 76 0.11 -3.73 -17.44
C GLY A 76 0.47 -4.91 -16.54
N GLY A 77 -0.14 -5.06 -15.36
CA GLY A 77 0.20 -6.15 -14.42
C GLY A 77 1.70 -6.24 -14.11
N LEU A 78 2.18 -7.44 -13.73
CA LEU A 78 3.58 -7.66 -13.35
C LEU A 78 4.57 -7.63 -14.51
N SER A 79 4.12 -7.94 -15.73
CA SER A 79 4.99 -7.88 -16.93
C SER A 79 5.05 -6.49 -17.58
N GLY A 80 4.45 -5.47 -16.95
CA GLY A 80 4.46 -4.10 -17.45
C GLY A 80 3.48 -3.86 -18.61
N ASN A 81 3.42 -2.61 -19.06
CA ASN A 81 2.58 -2.19 -20.17
C ASN A 81 3.42 -2.01 -21.45
N PRO A 82 3.48 -3.00 -22.36
CA PRO A 82 4.31 -2.91 -23.55
C PRO A 82 3.85 -1.83 -24.54
N GLY A 83 2.64 -1.27 -24.37
CA GLY A 83 2.11 -0.18 -25.20
C GLY A 83 2.44 1.23 -24.70
N ARG A 84 3.19 1.38 -23.59
CA ARG A 84 3.56 2.69 -23.07
C ARG A 84 4.41 3.45 -24.09
N SER A 85 4.07 4.71 -24.34
CA SER A 85 4.80 5.53 -25.31
C SER A 85 6.12 6.05 -24.73
N ALA A 86 7.11 6.24 -25.60
CA ALA A 86 8.36 6.91 -25.24
C ALA A 86 8.12 8.34 -24.68
N ALA A 87 7.10 9.04 -25.19
CA ALA A 87 6.73 10.37 -24.71
C ALA A 87 6.32 10.38 -23.23
N TYR A 88 5.59 9.35 -22.79
CA TYR A 88 5.17 9.27 -21.40
C TYR A 88 6.30 8.81 -20.48
N GLU A 89 7.20 7.95 -20.96
CA GLU A 89 8.42 7.60 -20.23
C GLU A 89 9.33 8.83 -20.06
N GLU A 90 9.57 9.59 -21.13
CA GLU A 90 10.31 10.86 -21.07
C GLU A 90 9.70 11.85 -20.07
N LEU A 91 8.37 11.98 -20.03
CA LEU A 91 7.68 12.83 -19.06
C LEU A 91 7.96 12.39 -17.62
N LEU A 92 7.86 11.08 -17.34
CA LEU A 92 8.07 10.55 -16.00
C LEU A 92 9.54 10.67 -15.58
N ASP A 93 10.47 10.37 -16.48
CA ASP A 93 11.92 10.49 -16.27
C ASP A 93 12.34 11.95 -16.04
N LEU A 94 11.74 12.90 -16.76
CA LEU A 94 11.96 14.32 -16.56
C LEU A 94 11.52 14.76 -15.14
N LEU A 95 10.38 14.26 -14.67
CA LEU A 95 9.90 14.51 -13.31
C LEU A 95 10.80 13.84 -12.25
N ASP A 96 11.29 12.62 -12.52
CA ASP A 96 12.25 11.94 -11.65
C ASP A 96 13.58 12.70 -11.57
N GLY A 97 14.06 13.25 -12.69
CA GLY A 97 15.29 14.03 -12.79
C GLY A 97 15.28 15.32 -11.95
N VAL A 98 14.09 15.87 -11.66
CA VAL A 98 13.92 17.02 -10.75
C VAL A 98 13.58 16.61 -9.31
N GLY A 99 13.75 15.33 -8.98
CA GLY A 99 13.58 14.77 -7.64
C GLY A 99 12.15 14.32 -7.31
N CYS A 100 11.22 14.35 -8.28
CA CYS A 100 9.85 13.88 -8.07
C CYS A 100 9.71 12.36 -8.23
N THR A 101 10.45 11.63 -7.38
CA THR A 101 10.61 10.17 -7.44
C THR A 101 9.45 9.38 -6.87
N SER A 102 8.58 10.02 -6.09
CA SER A 102 7.40 9.37 -5.52
C SER A 102 6.17 9.65 -6.36
N VAL A 103 5.23 8.70 -6.40
CA VAL A 103 3.95 8.84 -7.11
C VAL A 103 2.79 8.44 -6.21
N VAL A 104 1.66 9.13 -6.33
CA VAL A 104 0.39 8.74 -5.71
C VAL A 104 -0.76 9.05 -6.67
N ALA A 105 -1.75 8.17 -6.73
CA ALA A 105 -3.01 8.45 -7.43
C ALA A 105 -3.86 9.41 -6.59
N THR A 106 -4.40 10.45 -7.19
CA THR A 106 -5.20 11.45 -6.46
C THR A 106 -6.66 11.46 -6.90
N ASP A 107 -6.94 11.16 -8.17
CA ASP A 107 -8.30 11.23 -8.72
C ASP A 107 -8.47 10.19 -9.82
N CYS A 108 -9.68 9.64 -9.92
CA CYS A 108 -10.07 8.64 -10.91
C CYS A 108 -11.52 8.93 -11.30
N GLU A 109 -11.74 9.27 -12.58
CA GLU A 109 -13.06 9.46 -13.16
C GLU A 109 -13.25 8.44 -14.28
N GLN A 110 -14.37 7.72 -14.27
CA GLN A 110 -14.71 6.73 -15.29
C GLN A 110 -16.10 7.00 -15.83
N GLU A 111 -16.23 6.91 -17.15
CA GLU A 111 -17.50 6.95 -17.87
C GLU A 111 -17.72 5.60 -18.56
N TYR A 112 -18.93 5.04 -18.40
CA TYR A 112 -19.28 3.73 -18.93
C TYR A 112 -20.39 3.91 -19.96
N LEU A 113 -20.09 3.68 -21.23
CA LEU A 113 -21.05 3.85 -22.33
C LEU A 113 -21.90 2.59 -22.52
N ARG A 114 -21.31 1.42 -22.31
CA ARG A 114 -22.00 0.13 -22.30
C ARG A 114 -21.26 -0.89 -21.42
N PRO A 115 -21.94 -1.92 -20.91
CA PRO A 115 -21.28 -3.00 -20.20
C PRO A 115 -20.33 -3.77 -21.13
N LEU A 116 -19.22 -4.23 -20.55
CA LEU A 116 -18.33 -5.21 -21.14
C LEU A 116 -18.86 -6.63 -20.87
N ARG A 117 -18.62 -7.56 -21.79
CA ARG A 117 -19.08 -8.95 -21.67
C ARG A 117 -17.92 -9.93 -21.80
N PRO A 118 -17.98 -11.10 -21.13
CA PRO A 118 -17.01 -12.17 -21.38
C PRO A 118 -16.83 -12.44 -22.88
N GLY A 119 -15.57 -12.47 -23.33
CA GLY A 119 -15.19 -12.58 -24.75
C GLY A 119 -14.80 -11.25 -25.40
N ASP A 120 -15.25 -10.10 -24.88
CA ASP A 120 -14.89 -8.79 -25.42
C ASP A 120 -13.36 -8.59 -25.41
N ARG A 121 -12.80 -8.19 -26.55
CA ARG A 121 -11.38 -7.83 -26.67
C ARG A 121 -11.23 -6.33 -26.52
N VAL A 122 -10.78 -5.93 -25.33
CA VAL A 122 -10.56 -4.53 -24.99
C VAL A 122 -9.29 -4.02 -25.67
N ALA A 123 -9.42 -2.90 -26.37
CA ALA A 123 -8.33 -2.11 -26.89
C ALA A 123 -8.45 -0.66 -26.38
N PHE A 124 -7.33 0.04 -26.24
CA PHE A 124 -7.31 1.36 -25.63
C PHE A 124 -6.14 2.20 -26.13
N ASP A 125 -6.36 3.51 -26.15
CA ASP A 125 -5.30 4.51 -26.30
C ASP A 125 -5.35 5.44 -25.10
N SER A 126 -4.20 5.99 -24.72
CA SER A 126 -4.13 6.97 -23.65
C SER A 126 -3.41 8.21 -24.15
N VAL A 127 -3.80 9.38 -23.65
CA VAL A 127 -3.18 10.68 -23.93
C VAL A 127 -2.83 11.36 -22.61
N VAL A 128 -1.73 12.10 -22.58
CA VAL A 128 -1.45 13.06 -21.49
C VAL A 128 -2.40 14.24 -21.69
N GLU A 129 -3.46 14.30 -20.88
CA GLU A 129 -4.51 15.32 -21.02
C GLU A 129 -4.06 16.66 -20.44
N SER A 130 -3.34 16.64 -19.31
CA SER A 130 -2.76 17.85 -18.72
C SER A 130 -1.57 17.54 -17.80
N VAL A 131 -0.68 18.52 -17.66
CA VAL A 131 0.39 18.53 -16.66
C VAL A 131 0.33 19.85 -15.89
N SER A 132 0.10 19.80 -14.59
CA SER A 132 -0.01 21.02 -13.78
C SER A 132 1.34 21.72 -13.62
N GLY A 133 1.33 23.01 -13.28
CA GLY A 133 2.48 23.65 -12.63
C GLY A 133 2.81 23.03 -11.25
N PRO A 134 3.92 23.43 -10.62
CA PRO A 134 4.34 22.86 -9.34
C PRO A 134 3.32 23.12 -8.24
N LYS A 135 3.02 22.10 -7.44
CA LYS A 135 2.11 22.18 -6.30
C LYS A 135 2.80 21.60 -5.06
N THR A 136 2.66 22.29 -3.94
CA THR A 136 3.13 21.80 -2.63
C THR A 136 1.98 21.20 -1.85
N THR A 137 2.14 19.96 -1.44
CA THR A 137 1.17 19.20 -0.64
C THR A 137 1.82 18.75 0.68
N LYS A 138 1.07 18.06 1.54
CA LYS A 138 1.63 17.42 2.74
C LYS A 138 2.64 16.31 2.42
N LEU A 139 2.54 15.69 1.23
CA LEU A 139 3.44 14.62 0.79
C LEU A 139 4.74 15.16 0.21
N GLY A 140 4.72 16.39 -0.32
CA GLY A 140 5.86 17.03 -0.95
C GLY A 140 5.47 18.02 -2.04
N THR A 141 6.48 18.62 -2.67
CA THR A 141 6.31 19.45 -3.87
C THR A 141 6.39 18.56 -5.10
N GLY A 142 5.43 18.69 -6.01
CA GLY A 142 5.32 17.86 -7.20
C GLY A 142 4.45 18.44 -8.28
N TYR A 143 4.13 17.60 -9.28
CA TYR A 143 3.37 17.94 -10.47
C TYR A 143 2.25 16.92 -10.65
N PHE A 144 1.04 17.41 -10.93
CA PHE A 144 -0.07 16.54 -11.29
C PHE A 144 0.02 16.21 -12.78
N VAL A 145 -0.12 14.93 -13.10
CA VAL A 145 -0.21 14.44 -14.48
C VAL A 145 -1.57 13.75 -14.62
N THR A 146 -2.38 14.27 -15.54
CA THR A 146 -3.68 13.68 -15.86
C THR A 146 -3.57 12.94 -17.19
N THR A 147 -3.95 11.67 -17.20
CA THR A 147 -4.04 10.86 -18.41
C THR A 147 -5.50 10.53 -18.67
N ARG A 148 -5.94 10.67 -19.92
CA ARG A 148 -7.24 10.16 -20.38
C ARG A 148 -7.00 8.91 -21.21
N THR A 149 -7.74 7.86 -20.91
CA THR A 149 -7.74 6.60 -21.65
C THR A 149 -9.10 6.40 -22.30
N ASP A 150 -9.09 6.21 -23.62
CA ASP A 150 -10.26 5.95 -24.42
C ASP A 150 -10.30 4.45 -24.71
N VAL A 151 -11.32 3.75 -24.21
CA VAL A 151 -11.43 2.28 -24.25
C VAL A 151 -12.47 1.87 -25.27
N ARG A 152 -12.14 0.85 -26.08
CA ARG A 152 -12.98 0.35 -27.16
C ARG A 152 -12.98 -1.18 -27.21
N VAL A 153 -13.99 -1.73 -27.86
CA VAL A 153 -14.08 -3.14 -28.26
C VAL A 153 -14.53 -3.17 -29.70
N ASP A 154 -13.81 -3.89 -30.56
CA ASP A 154 -14.08 -3.96 -32.01
C ASP A 154 -14.16 -2.58 -32.70
N GLY A 155 -13.41 -1.59 -32.19
CA GLY A 155 -13.38 -0.22 -32.70
C GLY A 155 -14.44 0.71 -32.08
N GLU A 156 -15.46 0.17 -31.42
CA GLU A 156 -16.55 0.94 -30.80
C GLU A 156 -16.21 1.38 -29.37
N PRO A 157 -16.49 2.63 -28.98
CA PRO A 157 -16.19 3.13 -27.65
C PRO A 157 -17.06 2.46 -26.58
N VAL A 158 -16.44 2.02 -25.49
CA VAL A 158 -17.12 1.35 -24.36
C VAL A 158 -17.04 2.14 -23.06
N GLY A 159 -16.03 3.00 -22.93
CA GLY A 159 -15.88 3.86 -21.78
C GLY A 159 -14.64 4.74 -21.87
N THR A 160 -14.56 5.70 -20.97
CA THR A 160 -13.38 6.56 -20.79
C THR A 160 -12.91 6.50 -19.35
N HIS A 161 -11.61 6.69 -19.15
CA HIS A 161 -10.99 6.71 -17.83
C HIS A 161 -9.99 7.85 -17.75
N ARG A 162 -10.27 8.85 -16.91
CA ARG A 162 -9.32 9.91 -16.55
C ARG A 162 -8.68 9.59 -15.22
N PHE A 163 -7.37 9.52 -15.21
CA PHE A 163 -6.58 9.19 -14.04
C PHE A 163 -5.58 10.30 -13.77
N ARG A 164 -5.61 10.85 -12.55
CA ARG A 164 -4.70 11.88 -12.11
C ARG A 164 -3.75 11.33 -11.07
N ILE A 165 -2.45 11.48 -11.34
CA ILE A 165 -1.37 11.18 -10.39
C ILE A 165 -0.67 12.46 -9.95
N LEU A 166 -0.11 12.43 -8.75
CA LEU A 166 0.89 13.40 -8.29
C LEU A 166 2.25 12.71 -8.27
N LYS A 167 3.18 13.18 -9.11
CA LYS A 167 4.62 12.87 -9.00
C LYS A 167 5.26 13.93 -8.13
N TYR A 168 5.89 13.55 -7.02
CA TYR A 168 6.37 14.51 -6.01
C TYR A 168 7.70 14.13 -5.39
N ALA A 169 8.43 15.15 -4.95
CA ALA A 169 9.63 15.02 -4.14
C ALA A 169 9.21 14.86 -2.66
N PRO A 170 9.45 13.71 -2.01
CA PRO A 170 8.99 13.47 -0.66
C PRO A 170 9.66 14.42 0.34
N VAL A 171 8.89 14.97 1.31
CA VAL A 171 9.37 15.92 2.34
C VAL A 171 10.50 15.34 3.20
N ARG A 172 10.65 14.01 3.23
CA ARG A 172 11.88 13.32 3.60
C ARG A 172 12.42 12.61 2.36
N ALA A 173 13.53 13.09 1.83
CA ALA A 173 14.24 12.42 0.75
C ALA A 173 14.61 11.00 1.21
N TYR A 174 13.90 10.00 0.70
CA TYR A 174 14.44 8.65 0.67
C TYR A 174 15.53 8.67 -0.41
N ALA A 175 16.78 8.87 0.01
CA ALA A 175 17.90 8.74 -0.90
C ALA A 175 17.96 7.27 -1.36
N PRO A 176 17.91 6.97 -2.66
CA PRO A 176 18.13 5.61 -3.12
C PRO A 176 19.56 5.23 -2.73
N SER A 177 19.69 4.26 -1.81
CA SER A 177 20.96 3.62 -1.52
C SER A 177 21.40 2.93 -2.81
N ARG A 178 22.43 3.48 -3.47
CA ARG A 178 23.33 2.65 -4.27
C ARG A 178 23.74 1.48 -3.40
N ALA A 179 23.67 0.26 -3.96
CA ALA A 179 24.19 -0.93 -3.29
C ALA A 179 25.62 -0.62 -2.84
N PRO A 180 25.96 -0.74 -1.55
CA PRO A 180 27.35 -0.71 -1.17
C PRO A 180 27.98 -2.00 -1.68
N GLU A 181 29.05 -1.85 -2.47
CA GLU A 181 30.04 -2.91 -2.63
C GLU A 181 30.44 -3.43 -1.25
N SER A 182 30.41 -4.75 -1.12
CA SER A 182 30.73 -5.48 0.09
C SER A 182 32.10 -5.07 0.63
N THR A 183 32.09 -4.27 1.68
CA THR A 183 33.21 -4.12 2.60
C THR A 183 32.68 -4.39 3.99
N GLU A 184 33.23 -5.43 4.63
CA GLU A 184 32.90 -5.79 6.00
C GLU A 184 33.12 -4.57 6.91
N PRO A 185 32.16 -4.22 7.80
CA PRO A 185 32.36 -3.09 8.70
C PRO A 185 33.34 -3.48 9.82
N PRO A 186 34.26 -2.58 10.21
CA PRO A 186 35.03 -2.77 11.43
C PRO A 186 34.11 -2.74 12.65
N GLU A 187 34.38 -3.63 13.61
CA GLU A 187 33.62 -3.78 14.85
C GLU A 187 33.57 -2.48 15.66
N GLY A 188 32.38 -2.13 16.17
CA GLY A 188 32.24 -1.25 17.34
C GLY A 188 31.46 0.06 17.19
N GLN A 189 30.84 0.40 16.06
CA GLN A 189 30.02 1.61 15.95
C GLN A 189 28.52 1.31 15.95
N LYS A 190 27.84 1.58 17.08
CA LYS A 190 26.37 1.58 17.17
C LYS A 190 25.81 2.70 16.27
N LYS A 191 25.11 2.32 15.19
CA LYS A 191 24.30 3.25 14.39
C LYS A 191 23.24 3.91 15.28
N PRO A 192 22.98 5.23 15.13
CA PRO A 192 21.83 5.86 15.78
C PRO A 192 20.55 5.27 15.20
N THR A 193 19.82 4.51 15.99
CA THR A 193 18.50 3.93 15.66
C THR A 193 17.47 5.04 15.54
N ALA A 194 16.76 5.12 14.42
CA ALA A 194 15.74 6.15 14.25
C ALA A 194 14.54 5.87 15.16
N THR A 195 13.91 6.94 15.65
CA THR A 195 12.83 6.88 16.63
C THR A 195 11.59 6.16 16.10
N ARG A 196 10.99 5.26 16.90
CA ARG A 196 9.72 4.58 16.55
C ARG A 196 8.58 5.58 16.33
N PRO A 197 7.76 5.41 15.27
CA PRO A 197 6.60 6.26 15.07
C PRO A 197 5.68 6.20 16.30
N ARG A 198 5.25 7.39 16.76
CA ARG A 198 4.27 7.46 17.83
C ARG A 198 2.91 6.98 17.33
N PRO A 199 2.12 6.30 18.17
CA PRO A 199 0.76 5.93 17.81
C PRO A 199 -0.10 7.15 17.48
N VAL A 200 -0.99 6.99 16.50
CA VAL A 200 -2.02 7.98 16.20
C VAL A 200 -3.23 7.70 17.09
N ILE A 201 -3.44 8.57 18.07
CA ILE A 201 -4.55 8.47 19.02
C ILE A 201 -5.66 9.41 18.57
N ASN A 202 -6.89 8.89 18.48
CA ASN A 202 -8.10 9.64 18.20
C ASN A 202 -9.18 9.26 19.24
N ARG A 203 -10.37 9.87 19.11
CA ARG A 203 -11.49 9.62 20.04
C ARG A 203 -11.89 8.14 20.10
N ASP A 204 -11.84 7.43 18.98
CA ASP A 204 -12.39 6.08 18.87
C ASP A 204 -11.44 5.00 19.40
N ASN A 205 -10.13 5.29 19.44
CA ASN A 205 -9.11 4.38 19.97
C ASN A 205 -8.45 4.84 21.29
N ALA A 206 -8.85 6.00 21.84
CA ALA A 206 -8.25 6.54 23.06
C ALA A 206 -8.28 5.55 24.24
N GLY A 207 -9.41 4.87 24.46
CA GLY A 207 -9.52 3.92 25.55
C GLY A 207 -8.63 2.67 25.42
N PHE A 208 -8.24 2.28 24.19
CA PHE A 208 -7.22 1.26 23.98
C PHE A 208 -5.86 1.76 24.51
N TRP A 209 -5.48 2.98 24.14
CA TRP A 209 -4.20 3.57 24.55
C TRP A 209 -4.15 3.89 26.04
N ASP A 210 -5.27 4.29 26.65
CA ASP A 210 -5.41 4.43 28.10
C ASP A 210 -5.17 3.09 28.82
N GLY A 211 -5.67 1.99 28.24
CA GLY A 211 -5.38 0.63 28.70
C GLY A 211 -3.90 0.31 28.62
N VAL A 212 -3.30 0.54 27.45
CA VAL A 212 -1.86 0.30 27.19
C VAL A 212 -0.97 1.08 28.16
N GLU A 213 -1.27 2.35 28.43
CA GLU A 213 -0.53 3.17 29.41
C GLU A 213 -0.56 2.56 30.83
N ARG A 214 -1.68 1.89 31.16
CA ARG A 214 -1.87 1.17 32.43
C ARG A 214 -1.40 -0.28 32.36
N ARG A 215 -0.72 -0.70 31.28
CA ARG A 215 -0.29 -2.07 30.99
C ARG A 215 -1.43 -3.09 30.99
N ARG A 216 -2.58 -2.71 30.42
CA ARG A 216 -3.77 -3.54 30.27
C ARG A 216 -4.20 -3.57 28.81
N LEU A 217 -4.24 -4.76 28.21
CA LEU A 217 -4.74 -4.91 26.83
C LEU A 217 -6.28 -5.01 26.87
N LEU A 218 -6.95 -3.92 26.52
CA LEU A 218 -8.41 -3.83 26.58
C LEU A 218 -9.06 -4.14 25.22
N ILE A 219 -10.05 -5.03 25.25
CA ILE A 219 -10.88 -5.42 24.11
C ILE A 219 -12.26 -4.77 24.29
N GLN A 220 -12.79 -4.14 23.25
CA GLN A 220 -14.15 -3.59 23.31
C GLN A 220 -15.18 -4.72 23.32
N ARG A 221 -16.21 -4.56 24.14
CA ARG A 221 -17.36 -5.47 24.19
C ARG A 221 -18.65 -4.68 24.05
N CYS A 222 -19.51 -5.08 23.12
CA CYS A 222 -20.80 -4.41 22.91
C CYS A 222 -21.72 -4.59 24.12
N LEU A 223 -22.40 -3.53 24.57
CA LEU A 223 -23.42 -3.67 25.63
C LEU A 223 -24.71 -4.32 25.14
N GLY A 224 -25.02 -4.22 23.83
CA GLY A 224 -26.22 -4.83 23.25
C GLY A 224 -26.10 -6.34 23.02
N CYS A 225 -25.09 -6.78 22.27
CA CYS A 225 -24.95 -8.18 21.86
C CYS A 225 -23.76 -8.91 22.48
N ARG A 226 -22.96 -8.24 23.32
CA ARG A 226 -21.77 -8.79 23.99
C ARG A 226 -20.64 -9.25 23.07
N THR A 227 -20.75 -9.00 21.75
CA THR A 227 -19.66 -9.25 20.80
C THR A 227 -18.39 -8.49 21.19
N LEU A 228 -17.30 -9.24 21.30
CA LEU A 228 -15.95 -8.70 21.46
C LEU A 228 -15.42 -8.20 20.11
N ARG A 229 -14.66 -7.11 20.12
CA ARG A 229 -14.11 -6.54 18.89
C ARG A 229 -12.75 -5.91 19.10
N PHE A 230 -11.91 -6.13 18.08
CA PHE A 230 -10.63 -5.47 17.88
C PHE A 230 -10.39 -5.37 16.36
N PRO A 231 -9.94 -4.23 15.80
CA PRO A 231 -9.60 -2.97 16.47
C PRO A 231 -10.82 -2.25 17.08
N TRP A 232 -10.55 -1.21 17.87
CA TRP A 232 -11.61 -0.38 18.46
C TRP A 232 -12.38 0.40 17.38
N LEU A 233 -13.70 0.40 17.48
CA LEU A 233 -14.63 1.02 16.53
C LEU A 233 -15.74 1.78 17.29
N PRO A 234 -16.30 2.86 16.71
CA PRO A 234 -17.33 3.67 17.35
C PRO A 234 -18.69 2.96 17.49
N GLY A 235 -18.90 1.83 16.82
CA GLY A 235 -20.13 1.04 16.89
C GLY A 235 -19.88 -0.44 16.67
N CYS A 236 -20.85 -1.27 17.06
CA CYS A 236 -20.79 -2.71 16.88
C CYS A 236 -21.13 -3.12 15.44
N ASN A 237 -20.22 -3.82 14.77
CA ASN A 237 -20.42 -4.38 13.43
C ASN A 237 -21.45 -5.53 13.38
N ALA A 238 -21.81 -6.11 14.52
CA ALA A 238 -22.79 -7.21 14.58
C ALA A 238 -24.24 -6.73 14.75
N CYS A 239 -24.49 -5.70 15.58
CA CYS A 239 -25.86 -5.25 15.88
C CYS A 239 -26.09 -3.73 15.74
N GLY A 240 -25.07 -2.94 15.39
CA GLY A 240 -25.17 -1.49 15.22
C GLY A 240 -25.21 -0.68 16.51
N ASN A 241 -25.25 -1.29 17.71
CA ASN A 241 -25.23 -0.54 18.96
C ASN A 241 -23.92 0.26 19.13
N GLY A 242 -24.04 1.54 19.48
CA GLY A 242 -22.92 2.45 19.74
C GLY A 242 -22.36 2.38 21.16
N GLU A 243 -23.03 1.69 22.08
CA GLU A 243 -22.58 1.55 23.47
C GLU A 243 -21.74 0.29 23.71
N TRP A 244 -20.73 0.42 24.56
CA TRP A 244 -19.78 -0.64 24.85
C TRP A 244 -19.11 -0.48 26.22
N ASP A 245 -18.67 -1.61 26.77
CA ASP A 245 -17.73 -1.70 27.87
C ASP A 245 -16.43 -2.35 27.38
N THR A 246 -15.53 -2.71 28.28
CA THR A 246 -14.28 -3.40 27.96
C THR A 246 -14.12 -4.69 28.74
N VAL A 247 -13.37 -5.62 28.16
CA VAL A 247 -12.78 -6.77 28.85
C VAL A 247 -11.28 -6.68 28.74
N GLU A 248 -10.58 -7.06 29.80
CA GLU A 248 -9.13 -7.19 29.76
C GLU A 248 -8.76 -8.54 29.16
N ALA A 249 -7.87 -8.53 28.17
CA ALA A 249 -7.35 -9.75 27.59
C ALA A 249 -6.48 -10.49 28.60
N SER A 250 -6.55 -11.81 28.61
CA SER A 250 -5.67 -12.71 29.37
C SER A 250 -4.19 -12.49 29.06
N GLY A 251 -3.88 -11.98 27.86
CA GLY A 251 -2.54 -11.83 27.34
C GLY A 251 -2.03 -13.07 26.61
N GLU A 252 -2.80 -14.16 26.57
CA GLU A 252 -2.48 -15.36 25.80
C GLU A 252 -2.95 -15.23 24.34
N GLY A 253 -2.15 -15.74 23.42
CA GLY A 253 -2.54 -15.80 22.01
C GLY A 253 -1.73 -16.79 21.20
N THR A 254 -2.08 -16.91 19.93
CA THR A 254 -1.36 -17.73 18.94
C THR A 254 -1.09 -16.93 17.68
N VAL A 255 0.02 -17.21 17.01
CA VAL A 255 0.32 -16.61 15.69
C VAL A 255 -0.65 -17.19 14.67
N PHE A 256 -1.67 -16.42 14.27
CA PHE A 256 -2.62 -16.83 13.24
C PHE A 256 -2.00 -16.72 11.84
N SER A 257 -1.27 -15.63 11.59
CA SER A 257 -0.49 -15.41 10.37
C SER A 257 0.66 -14.45 10.68
N TYR A 258 1.67 -14.38 9.82
CA TYR A 258 2.79 -13.45 10.00
C TYR A 258 3.47 -13.10 8.68
N VAL A 259 4.18 -11.97 8.69
CA VAL A 259 5.11 -11.56 7.63
C VAL A 259 6.47 -11.28 8.24
N VAL A 260 7.53 -11.52 7.45
CA VAL A 260 8.89 -11.12 7.80
C VAL A 260 9.33 -10.01 6.88
N LEU A 261 9.62 -8.84 7.45
CA LEU A 261 10.06 -7.70 6.67
C LEU A 261 11.59 -7.74 6.51
N HIS A 262 12.05 -8.07 5.31
CA HIS A 262 13.47 -8.07 4.94
C HIS A 262 13.92 -6.76 4.30
N HIS A 263 13.13 -6.22 3.37
CA HIS A 263 13.48 -5.04 2.59
C HIS A 263 12.21 -4.33 2.08
N PRO A 264 12.20 -2.98 1.96
CA PRO A 264 13.24 -2.05 2.40
C PRO A 264 13.31 -1.93 3.93
N PRO A 265 14.50 -1.65 4.50
CA PRO A 265 14.62 -1.37 5.93
C PRO A 265 13.79 -0.14 6.28
N PHE A 266 12.95 -0.26 7.31
CA PHE A 266 12.28 0.89 7.90
C PHE A 266 13.16 1.43 9.03
N PRO A 267 13.60 2.70 9.03
CA PRO A 267 14.62 3.20 9.96
C PRO A 267 14.39 2.95 11.45
N ALA A 268 13.13 2.77 11.86
CA ALA A 268 12.75 2.54 13.25
C ALA A 268 12.66 1.06 13.69
N PHE A 269 12.98 0.15 12.80
CA PHE A 269 13.04 -1.28 13.07
C PHE A 269 14.33 -1.85 12.50
N ASP A 270 14.89 -2.84 13.20
CA ASP A 270 16.06 -3.58 12.73
C ASP A 270 15.57 -4.81 11.94
N PRO A 271 15.64 -4.82 10.59
CA PRO A 271 15.26 -6.00 9.81
C PRO A 271 16.34 -7.09 9.85
N PRO A 272 15.96 -8.37 9.68
CA PRO A 272 14.59 -8.84 9.51
C PRO A 272 13.83 -8.96 10.82
N TYR A 273 12.55 -8.57 10.83
CA TYR A 273 11.66 -8.72 11.99
C TYR A 273 10.31 -9.29 11.58
N ALA A 274 9.68 -10.00 12.51
CA ALA A 274 8.35 -10.58 12.32
C ALA A 274 7.25 -9.63 12.82
N VAL A 275 6.20 -9.51 12.02
CA VAL A 275 4.92 -8.90 12.42
C VAL A 275 3.85 -9.99 12.32
N GLY A 276 3.23 -10.29 13.44
CA GLY A 276 2.20 -11.30 13.57
C GLY A 276 0.80 -10.69 13.58
N LEU A 277 -0.14 -11.38 12.94
CA LEU A 277 -1.55 -11.32 13.28
C LEU A 277 -1.78 -12.36 14.37
N ILE A 278 -1.98 -11.90 15.60
CA ILE A 278 -2.13 -12.75 16.78
C ILE A 278 -3.62 -12.95 17.06
N GLU A 279 -4.06 -14.19 17.14
CA GLU A 279 -5.39 -14.55 17.65
C GLU A 279 -5.30 -14.71 19.17
N LEU A 280 -5.99 -13.83 19.90
CA LEU A 280 -6.05 -13.88 21.36
C LEU A 280 -6.98 -15.00 21.83
N ALA A 281 -6.80 -15.47 23.06
CA ALA A 281 -7.67 -16.49 23.66
C ALA A 281 -9.16 -16.09 23.64
N GLU A 282 -9.46 -14.80 23.66
CA GLU A 282 -10.83 -14.26 23.58
C GLU A 282 -11.42 -14.28 22.16
N GLY A 283 -10.65 -14.72 21.14
CA GLY A 283 -11.11 -14.94 19.77
C GLY A 283 -11.02 -13.71 18.84
N VAL A 284 -10.56 -12.56 19.34
CA VAL A 284 -10.25 -11.38 18.50
C VAL A 284 -8.79 -11.43 18.03
N ARG A 285 -8.47 -10.70 16.95
CA ARG A 285 -7.11 -10.65 16.42
C ARG A 285 -6.47 -9.28 16.53
N ILE A 286 -5.19 -9.24 16.82
CA ILE A 286 -4.37 -8.03 16.94
C ILE A 286 -3.11 -8.15 16.10
N VAL A 287 -2.73 -7.09 15.40
CA VAL A 287 -1.45 -7.00 14.70
C VAL A 287 -0.40 -6.47 15.67
N SER A 288 0.70 -7.20 15.84
CA SER A 288 1.82 -6.76 16.68
C SER A 288 3.14 -7.45 16.30
N ASN A 289 4.26 -6.93 16.82
CA ASN A 289 5.55 -7.60 16.68
C ASN A 289 5.57 -8.92 17.46
N VAL A 290 6.17 -9.95 16.86
CA VAL A 290 6.55 -11.18 17.56
C VAL A 290 8.01 -11.04 18.01
N VAL A 291 8.24 -11.09 19.32
CA VAL A 291 9.55 -10.86 19.94
C VAL A 291 10.01 -12.08 20.74
N GLY A 292 11.26 -12.06 21.22
CA GLY A 292 11.83 -13.13 22.05
C GLY A 292 12.19 -14.41 21.30
N VAL A 293 11.89 -14.48 20.00
CA VAL A 293 12.30 -15.57 19.09
C VAL A 293 12.89 -14.99 17.80
N PRO A 294 13.87 -15.67 17.18
CA PRO A 294 14.35 -15.26 15.87
C PRO A 294 13.22 -15.23 14.82
N TYR A 295 13.26 -14.26 13.90
CA TYR A 295 12.19 -14.06 12.91
C TYR A 295 11.94 -15.31 12.05
N ASP A 296 12.99 -16.08 11.77
CA ASP A 296 12.97 -17.29 10.95
C ASP A 296 12.46 -18.52 11.70
N LYS A 297 12.18 -18.40 13.00
CA LYS A 297 11.56 -19.42 13.86
C LYS A 297 10.08 -19.16 14.11
N VAL A 298 9.55 -17.98 13.80
CA VAL A 298 8.11 -17.70 13.90
C VAL A 298 7.33 -18.62 12.97
N ARG A 299 6.28 -19.26 13.47
CA ARG A 299 5.42 -20.18 12.70
C ARG A 299 3.95 -19.92 13.03
N ILE A 300 3.07 -20.20 12.08
CA ILE A 300 1.62 -20.23 12.34
C ILE A 300 1.34 -21.28 13.43
N GLY A 301 0.47 -20.93 14.37
CA GLY A 301 0.13 -21.75 15.54
C GLY A 301 1.10 -21.61 16.72
N MET A 302 2.19 -20.84 16.60
CA MET A 302 3.11 -20.62 17.72
C MET A 302 2.38 -19.91 18.88
N PRO A 303 2.47 -20.45 20.11
CA PRO A 303 1.94 -19.77 21.30
C PRO A 303 2.77 -18.52 21.60
N VAL A 304 2.06 -17.45 21.96
CA VAL A 304 2.67 -16.16 22.30
C VAL A 304 2.03 -15.57 23.55
N ARG A 305 2.77 -14.72 24.25
CA ARG A 305 2.30 -13.99 25.43
C ARG A 305 2.52 -12.50 25.32
N LEU A 306 1.53 -11.73 25.76
CA LEU A 306 1.56 -10.28 25.80
C LEU A 306 2.71 -9.79 26.70
N GLU A 307 3.44 -8.80 26.19
CA GLU A 307 4.44 -8.03 26.91
C GLU A 307 4.28 -6.55 26.56
N PHE A 308 4.58 -5.66 27.48
CA PHE A 308 4.61 -4.22 27.23
C PHE A 308 6.06 -3.76 27.12
N VAL A 309 6.45 -3.29 25.94
CA VAL A 309 7.83 -2.88 25.66
C VAL A 309 7.90 -1.38 25.41
N ARG A 310 8.82 -0.73 26.12
CA ARG A 310 9.27 0.62 25.82
C ARG A 310 10.53 0.54 24.98
N TYR A 311 10.49 1.08 23.77
CA TYR A 311 11.64 1.07 22.87
C TYR A 311 12.57 2.26 23.10
N GLU A 312 12.02 3.41 23.48
CA GLU A 312 12.77 4.65 23.71
C GLU A 312 12.23 5.40 24.93
N GLU A 313 13.11 6.13 25.60
CA GLU A 313 12.73 6.98 26.73
C GLU A 313 11.79 8.11 26.28
N GLY A 314 10.72 8.35 27.04
CA GLY A 314 9.69 9.34 26.67
C GLY A 314 8.71 8.90 25.58
N GLN A 315 8.67 7.61 25.22
CA GLN A 315 7.62 7.01 24.38
C GLN A 315 6.63 6.15 25.18
N PRO A 316 5.37 6.03 24.72
CA PRO A 316 4.44 5.07 25.30
C PRO A 316 4.97 3.64 25.12
N GLU A 317 4.62 2.77 26.07
CA GLU A 317 4.82 1.34 25.90
C GLU A 317 3.91 0.81 24.79
N LEU A 318 4.37 -0.24 24.11
CA LEU A 318 3.60 -0.93 23.07
C LEU A 318 3.30 -2.37 23.51
N PRO A 319 2.08 -2.86 23.31
CA PRO A 319 1.78 -4.28 23.49
C PRO A 319 2.41 -5.09 22.37
N VAL A 320 3.35 -5.95 22.72
CA VAL A 320 4.01 -6.91 21.82
C VAL A 320 3.77 -8.33 22.29
N PHE A 321 4.09 -9.31 21.45
CA PHE A 321 3.86 -10.71 21.77
C PHE A 321 5.16 -11.48 21.73
N ARG A 322 5.57 -12.00 22.88
CA ARG A 322 6.75 -12.86 23.01
C ARG A 322 6.39 -14.26 22.57
N GLY A 323 7.16 -14.84 21.65
CA GLY A 323 7.03 -16.25 21.29
C GLY A 323 7.65 -17.17 22.34
N ASP A 324 6.96 -18.26 22.65
CA ASP A 324 7.50 -19.33 23.47
C ASP A 324 8.09 -20.39 22.52
N LEU A 325 9.43 -20.52 22.47
CA LEU A 325 10.04 -21.66 21.79
C LEU A 325 9.71 -22.92 22.61
N PRO A 326 9.29 -24.02 21.96
CA PRO A 326 9.27 -25.30 22.64
C PRO A 326 10.68 -25.57 23.19
N ALA A 327 10.78 -25.96 24.46
CA ALA A 327 12.05 -26.39 25.04
C ALA A 327 12.67 -27.44 24.11
N GLU A 328 13.93 -27.24 23.70
CA GLU A 328 14.65 -28.24 22.93
C GLU A 328 14.62 -29.56 23.70
N VAL A 329 13.99 -30.58 23.12
CA VAL A 329 14.08 -31.95 23.62
C VAL A 329 15.51 -32.38 23.37
N GLY A 330 16.34 -32.28 24.41
CA GLY A 330 17.74 -32.70 24.36
C GLY A 330 17.84 -34.16 23.89
N GLY A 331 18.57 -34.37 22.80
CA GLY A 331 19.03 -35.67 22.33
C GLY A 331 20.39 -36.03 22.90
#